data_AF-A0A392SZ91-F1
#
_entry.id   AF-A0A392SZ91-F1
#
_cell.length_a   1.000
_cell.length_b   1.000
_cell.length_c   1.000
_cell.angle_alpha   90.00
_cell.angle_beta   90.00
_cell.angle_gamma   90.00
#
_symmetry.space_group_name_H-M   'P 1'
#
loop_
_entity.id
_entity.type
_entity.pdbx_description
1 polymer ?
#
loop_
_entity_poly.entity_id
_entity_poly.type
_entity_poly.pdbx_seq_one_letter_code
_entity_poly.pdbx_strand_id
1 'polypeptide(L)'
;MWRKWIKECVCTATASVLGNGSSMDEFPLERGLGQVDPQSPFLFLLVAEGLNVLMKAMVERNLFTGYSVGEIDPVSVSHLQFADDT
;
A
#
# COMPACT_ATOMS: atom_id res chain seq x y z
N MET A 1 -8.69 -11.03 15.47
CA MET A 1 -9.55 -9.85 15.67
C MET A 1 -9.16 -8.73 14.71
N TRP A 2 -7.93 -8.22 14.77
CA TRP A 2 -7.42 -7.14 13.91
C TRP A 2 -7.44 -7.42 12.39
N ARG A 3 -7.11 -8.65 11.96
CA ARG A 3 -7.16 -9.05 10.52
C ARG A 3 -8.55 -8.92 9.89
N LYS A 4 -9.62 -9.13 10.67
CA LYS A 4 -10.99 -8.94 10.18
C LYS A 4 -11.29 -7.46 9.99
N TRP A 5 -10.85 -6.62 10.92
CA TRP A 5 -11.06 -5.17 10.85
C TRP A 5 -10.35 -4.56 9.64
N ILE A 6 -9.10 -4.96 9.38
CA ILE A 6 -8.38 -4.55 8.17
C ILE A 6 -9.10 -5.01 6.91
N LYS A 7 -9.62 -6.24 6.90
CA LYS A 7 -10.37 -6.76 5.74
C LYS A 7 -11.64 -5.94 5.49
N GLU A 8 -12.40 -5.60 6.53
CA GLU A 8 -13.58 -4.72 6.38
C GLU A 8 -13.15 -3.35 5.85
N CYS A 9 -12.16 -2.67 6.46
CA CYS A 9 -11.68 -1.37 5.97
C CYS A 9 -11.24 -1.37 4.50
N VAL A 10 -10.61 -2.46 4.03
CA VAL A 10 -10.15 -2.59 2.64
C VAL A 10 -11.28 -2.99 1.67
N CYS A 11 -12.27 -3.75 2.13
CA CYS A 11 -13.28 -4.36 1.25
C CYS A 11 -14.65 -3.67 1.27
N THR A 12 -14.96 -2.83 2.26
CA THR A 12 -16.28 -2.20 2.42
C THR A 12 -16.27 -0.69 2.19
N ALA A 13 -15.26 -0.16 1.51
CA ALA A 13 -15.18 1.26 1.22
C ALA A 13 -16.31 1.67 0.24
N THR A 14 -17.17 2.60 0.66
CA THR A 14 -18.21 3.23 -0.16
C THR A 14 -17.92 4.72 -0.34
N ALA A 15 -18.37 5.30 -1.44
CA ALA A 15 -18.29 6.73 -1.69
C ALA A 15 -19.64 7.28 -2.14
N SER A 16 -19.88 8.57 -1.89
CA SER A 16 -21.06 9.31 -2.33
C SER A 16 -20.63 10.61 -3.00
N VAL A 17 -21.32 11.01 -4.08
CA VAL A 17 -21.09 12.30 -4.74
C VAL A 17 -22.00 13.36 -4.13
N LEU A 18 -21.42 14.49 -3.71
CA LEU A 18 -22.18 15.65 -3.23
C LEU A 18 -22.47 16.61 -4.39
N GLY A 19 -23.74 16.77 -4.73
CA GLY A 19 -24.20 17.71 -5.76
C GLY A 19 -25.20 18.71 -5.20
N ASN A 20 -24.95 20.01 -5.38
CA ASN A 20 -25.86 21.10 -4.98
C ASN A 20 -26.39 21.03 -3.53
N GLY A 21 -25.55 20.60 -2.58
CA GLY A 21 -25.90 20.54 -1.16
C GLY A 21 -26.67 19.28 -0.72
N SER A 22 -26.92 18.33 -1.62
CA SER A 22 -27.47 17.01 -1.31
C SER A 22 -26.52 15.89 -1.71
N SER A 23 -26.37 14.89 -0.83
CA SER A 23 -25.61 13.68 -1.15
C SER A 23 -26.44 12.79 -2.07
N MET A 24 -25.82 12.32 -3.15
CA MET A 24 -26.38 11.23 -3.97
C MET A 24 -26.14 9.88 -3.29
N ASP A 25 -26.76 8.82 -3.85
CA ASP A 25 -26.65 7.45 -3.36
C ASP A 25 -25.19 6.99 -3.27
N GLU A 26 -24.90 6.20 -2.22
CA GLU A 26 -23.60 5.58 -2.02
C GLU A 26 -23.37 4.45 -3.03
N PHE A 27 -22.15 4.37 -3.57
CA PHE A 27 -21.71 3.29 -4.42
C PHE A 27 -20.43 2.64 -3.87
N PRO A 28 -20.25 1.33 -4.08
CA PRO A 28 -19.05 0.62 -3.64
C PRO A 28 -17.83 1.07 -4.47
N LEU A 29 -16.70 1.26 -3.80
CA LEU A 29 -15.42 1.52 -4.46
C LEU A 29 -14.81 0.18 -4.91
N GLU A 30 -14.79 -0.07 -6.23
CA GLU A 30 -14.22 -1.31 -6.79
C GLU A 30 -12.68 -1.33 -6.81
N ARG A 31 -12.01 -0.19 -6.56
CA ARG A 31 -10.55 -0.05 -6.71
C ARG A 31 -9.95 0.80 -5.58
N GLY A 32 -9.28 0.13 -4.65
CA GLY A 32 -8.35 0.72 -3.68
C GLY A 32 -8.97 1.47 -2.50
N LEU A 33 -8.17 1.66 -1.46
CA LEU A 33 -8.41 2.67 -0.42
C LEU A 33 -8.34 4.04 -1.11
N GLY A 34 -9.50 4.63 -1.39
CA GLY A 34 -9.56 5.99 -1.90
C GLY A 34 -8.82 6.94 -0.95
N GLN A 35 -8.22 7.99 -1.51
CA GLN A 35 -7.39 9.03 -0.89
C GLN A 35 -8.05 9.80 0.28
N VAL A 36 -9.22 9.35 0.74
CA VAL A 36 -10.12 10.00 1.69
C VAL A 36 -10.25 9.22 2.99
N ASP A 37 -9.70 8.00 3.11
CA ASP A 37 -9.73 7.27 4.39
C ASP A 37 -8.57 7.73 5.31
N PRO A 38 -8.85 8.36 6.47
CA PRO A 38 -7.83 8.71 7.46
C PRO A 38 -7.02 7.51 8.01
N GLN A 39 -7.42 6.26 7.72
CA GLN A 39 -6.66 5.04 8.07
C GLN A 39 -5.73 4.50 6.96
N SER A 40 -5.80 5.05 5.74
CA SER A 40 -4.97 4.64 4.60
C SER A 40 -3.45 4.67 4.85
N PRO A 41 -2.89 5.67 5.58
CA PRO A 41 -1.44 5.74 5.83
C PRO A 41 -0.93 4.56 6.66
N PHE A 42 -1.71 4.07 7.62
CA PHE A 42 -1.29 2.96 8.48
C PHE A 42 -1.28 1.64 7.70
N LEU A 43 -2.29 1.42 6.86
CA LEU A 43 -2.35 0.23 6.01
C LEU A 43 -1.23 0.24 4.97
N PHE A 44 -0.92 1.39 4.39
CA PHE A 44 0.22 1.54 3.48
C PHE A 44 1.55 1.17 4.18
N LEU A 45 1.81 1.74 5.37
CA LEU A 45 3.02 1.43 6.14
C LEU A 45 3.12 -0.05 6.51
N LEU A 46 1.99 -0.68 6.90
CA LEU A 46 1.95 -2.10 7.24
C LEU A 46 2.30 -2.98 6.04
N VAL A 47 1.76 -2.66 4.86
CA VAL A 47 2.04 -3.39 3.61
C VAL A 47 3.49 -3.16 3.18
N ALA A 48 3.97 -1.91 3.24
CA ALA A 48 5.34 -1.52 2.92
C ALA A 48 6.36 -2.30 3.78
N GLU A 49 6.19 -2.29 5.10
CA GLU A 49 7.09 -3.00 6.01
C GLU A 49 7.00 -4.53 5.85
N GLY A 50 5.79 -5.05 5.63
CA GLY A 50 5.60 -6.48 5.32
C GLY A 50 6.35 -6.91 4.05
N LEU A 51 6.27 -6.10 3.00
CA LEU A 51 7.01 -6.33 1.75
C LEU A 51 8.52 -6.19 1.95
N ASN A 52 9.00 -5.25 2.77
CA ASN A 52 10.41 -5.08 3.10
C ASN A 52 11.01 -6.34 3.76
N VAL A 53 10.31 -6.88 4.77
CA VAL A 53 10.71 -8.12 5.44
C VAL A 53 10.74 -9.31 4.46
N LEU A 54 9.73 -9.42 3.60
CA LEU A 54 9.67 -10.50 2.60
C LEU A 54 10.82 -10.39 1.58
N MET A 55 11.11 -9.20 1.08
CA MET A 55 12.21 -8.97 0.12
C MET A 55 13.57 -9.32 0.74
N LYS A 56 13.83 -8.92 1.99
CA LYS A 56 15.04 -9.32 2.72
C LYS A 56 15.16 -10.84 2.82
N ALA A 57 14.09 -11.53 3.22
CA ALA A 57 14.08 -12.98 3.31
C ALA A 57 14.32 -13.67 1.96
N MET A 58 13.83 -13.10 0.85
CA MET A 58 14.09 -13.63 -0.49
C MET A 58 15.55 -13.45 -0.92
N VAL A 59 16.18 -12.33 -0.57
CA VAL A 59 17.61 -12.10 -0.83
C VAL A 59 18.47 -13.06 0.00
N GLU A 60 18.20 -13.21 1.29
CA GLU A 60 18.92 -14.15 2.17
C GLU A 60 18.83 -15.60 1.70
N ARG A 61 17.69 -15.98 1.11
CA ARG A 61 17.45 -17.32 0.57
C ARG A 61 17.97 -17.51 -0.86
N ASN A 62 18.64 -16.50 -1.44
CA ASN A 62 19.05 -16.49 -2.85
C ASN A 62 17.90 -16.74 -3.83
N LEU A 63 16.67 -16.39 -3.45
CA LEU A 63 15.49 -16.45 -4.30
C LEU A 63 15.34 -15.17 -5.14
N PHE A 64 15.99 -14.10 -4.71
CA PHE A 64 16.03 -12.82 -5.41
C PHE A 64 17.43 -12.22 -5.28
N THR A 65 17.97 -11.69 -6.37
CA THR A 65 19.26 -10.97 -6.37
C THR A 65 18.98 -9.48 -6.52
N GLY A 66 19.44 -8.69 -5.55
CA GLY A 66 19.33 -7.23 -5.61
C GLY A 66 20.20 -6.61 -6.70
N TYR A 67 19.93 -5.35 -7.01
CA TYR A 67 20.69 -4.54 -7.95
C TYR A 67 21.77 -3.75 -7.22
N SER A 68 22.96 -3.70 -7.81
CA SER A 68 24.09 -2.90 -7.33
C SER A 68 24.05 -1.53 -8.02
N VAL A 69 23.91 -0.45 -7.25
CA VAL A 69 23.78 0.91 -7.78
C VAL A 69 24.97 1.76 -7.32
N GLY A 70 25.63 2.41 -8.28
CA GLY A 70 26.82 3.25 -8.07
C GLY A 70 28.13 2.57 -8.51
N GLU A 71 29.11 3.36 -8.93
CA GLU A 71 30.44 2.87 -9.33
C GLU A 71 31.44 2.83 -8.17
N ILE A 72 31.38 3.80 -7.27
CA ILE A 72 32.24 3.91 -6.08
C ILE A 72 31.37 3.64 -4.87
N ASP A 73 31.67 2.56 -4.13
CA ASP A 73 30.88 2.05 -2.99
C ASP A 73 29.43 1.67 -3.38
N PRO A 74 29.24 0.59 -4.15
CA PRO A 74 27.94 0.21 -4.67
C PRO A 74 26.94 -0.14 -3.56
N VAL A 75 25.74 0.44 -3.65
CA VAL A 75 24.63 0.13 -2.74
C VAL A 75 23.80 -1.01 -3.33
N SER A 76 23.58 -2.05 -2.53
CA SER A 76 22.68 -3.15 -2.90
C SER A 76 21.23 -2.77 -2.61
N VAL A 77 20.40 -2.72 -3.65
CA VAL A 77 18.99 -2.38 -3.60
C VAL A 77 18.17 -3.59 -4.03
N SER A 78 17.31 -4.10 -3.15
CA SER A 78 16.42 -5.23 -3.48
C SER A 78 15.03 -4.79 -3.93
N HIS A 79 14.53 -3.68 -3.39
CA HIS A 79 13.21 -3.13 -3.70
C HIS A 79 13.17 -1.64 -3.40
N LEU A 80 12.27 -0.92 -4.05
CA LEU A 80 11.95 0.48 -3.80
C LEU A 80 10.44 0.59 -3.58
N GLN A 81 10.03 1.43 -2.64
CA GLN A 81 8.63 1.66 -2.30
C GLN A 81 8.35 3.15 -2.35
N PHE A 82 7.30 3.53 -3.07
CA PHE A 82 6.82 4.90 -3.16
C PHE A 82 5.39 4.93 -2.62
N ALA A 83 5.07 6.01 -1.90
CA ALA A 83 3.73 6.22 -1.35
C ALA A 83 2.76 6.84 -2.36
N ASP A 84 3.25 7.33 -3.51
CA ASP A 84 2.48 8.01 -4.55
C ASP A 84 3.06 7.76 -5.96
N ASP A 85 2.18 7.81 -6.96
CA ASP A 85 2.45 8.26 -8.33
C ASP A 85 1.18 8.96 -8.87
N THR A 86 1.10 10.29 -8.66
CA THR A 86 0.13 11.30 -9.18
C THR A 86 -1.20 11.50 -8.45
#